data_AF-A0A7T1MKI3-F1
#
_entry.id   AF-A0A7T1MKI3-F1
#
_cell.length_a   1.000
_cell.length_b   1.000
_cell.length_c   1.000
_cell.angle_alpha   90.00
_cell.angle_beta   90.00
_cell.angle_gamma   90.00
#
_symmetry.space_group_name_H-M   'P 1'
#
loop_
_entity.id
_entity.type
_entity.pdbx_description
1 polymer ?
#
loop_
_entity_poly.entity_id
_entity_poly.type
_entity_poly.pdbx_seq_one_letter_code
_entity_poly.pdbx_strand_id
1 'polypeptide(L)'
;MVYHLNDGFNSRHQQQRRINPDEVSKDIAFHKHTLYQWVYGNRRWAKISDRARSLWSIEYGRNRERPHINMLIEALPSPFDWHERLDDFFNLTLPLRAKSVLFDSAHIQPVTPSTEMMLLRYLCKETRQSNASIDYYSTDWIL
;
A
#
# COMPACT_ATOMS: atom_id res chain seq x y z
N MET A 1 5.64 5.88 -1.21
CA MET A 1 5.43 5.03 -2.41
C MET A 1 4.00 5.14 -2.86
N VAL A 2 3.78 4.99 -4.17
CA VAL A 2 2.47 4.96 -4.82
C VAL A 2 2.44 3.78 -5.78
N TYR A 3 1.34 3.04 -5.87
CA TYR A 3 1.12 2.05 -6.92
C TYR A 3 -0.37 1.92 -7.24
N HIS A 4 -0.73 1.27 -8.34
CA HIS A 4 -2.11 1.21 -8.80
C HIS A 4 -2.75 -0.16 -8.55
N LEU A 5 -4.06 -0.16 -8.28
CA LEU A 5 -4.83 -1.39 -8.39
C LEU A 5 -5.04 -1.74 -9.86
N ASN A 6 -5.07 -3.04 -10.14
CA ASN A 6 -5.38 -3.60 -11.45
C ASN A 6 -6.80 -3.19 -11.89
N ASP A 7 -6.99 -2.96 -13.19
CA ASP A 7 -8.29 -2.66 -13.77
C ASP A 7 -9.21 -3.89 -13.90
N GLY A 8 -8.83 -5.03 -13.31
CA GLY A 8 -9.61 -6.26 -13.31
C GLY A 8 -9.80 -6.86 -14.70
N PHE A 9 -9.16 -6.31 -15.73
CA PHE A 9 -9.28 -6.66 -17.14
C PHE A 9 -10.74 -6.94 -17.53
N ASN A 10 -11.04 -8.15 -18.02
CA ASN A 10 -12.38 -8.57 -18.45
C ASN A 10 -13.26 -9.14 -17.32
N SER A 11 -12.79 -9.14 -16.06
CA SER A 11 -13.53 -9.70 -14.93
C SER A 11 -14.40 -8.65 -14.25
N ARG A 12 -15.73 -8.72 -14.48
CA ARG A 12 -16.71 -7.86 -13.78
C ARG A 12 -16.60 -7.94 -12.26
N HIS A 13 -16.29 -9.12 -11.72
CA HIS A 13 -16.08 -9.29 -10.29
C HIS A 13 -14.88 -8.47 -9.79
N GLN A 14 -13.75 -8.50 -10.49
CA GLN A 14 -12.56 -7.71 -10.12
C GLN A 14 -12.79 -6.22 -10.31
N GLN A 15 -13.49 -5.82 -11.38
CA GLN A 15 -13.90 -4.44 -11.61
C GLN A 15 -14.82 -3.91 -10.49
N GLN A 16 -15.71 -4.74 -9.95
CA GLN A 16 -16.59 -4.36 -8.85
C GLN A 16 -15.86 -4.28 -7.51
N ARG A 17 -14.89 -5.16 -7.27
CA ARG A 17 -14.10 -5.18 -6.02
C ARG A 17 -13.34 -3.88 -5.80
N ARG A 18 -12.69 -3.33 -6.83
CA ARG A 18 -11.88 -2.10 -6.70
C ARG A 18 -12.68 -0.84 -6.33
N ILE A 19 -13.99 -0.83 -6.58
CA ILE A 19 -14.86 0.31 -6.24
C ILE A 19 -15.57 0.12 -4.90
N ASN A 20 -15.46 -1.07 -4.29
CA ASN A 20 -15.97 -1.35 -2.96
C ASN A 20 -14.86 -1.11 -1.92
N PRO A 21 -14.98 -0.10 -1.04
CA PRO A 21 -13.98 0.20 -0.02
C PRO A 21 -13.63 -1.00 0.87
N ASP A 22 -14.60 -1.86 1.21
CA ASP A 22 -14.37 -3.02 2.07
C ASP A 22 -13.50 -4.08 1.37
N GLU A 23 -13.69 -4.28 0.07
CA GLU A 23 -12.89 -5.22 -0.72
C GLU A 23 -11.49 -4.66 -0.96
N VAL A 24 -11.37 -3.35 -1.22
CA VAL A 24 -10.08 -2.68 -1.34
C VAL A 24 -9.30 -2.77 -0.01
N SER A 25 -9.97 -2.59 1.13
CA SER A 25 -9.35 -2.74 2.45
C SER A 25 -8.79 -4.16 2.66
N LYS A 26 -9.54 -5.19 2.26
CA LYS A 26 -9.04 -6.58 2.28
C LYS A 26 -7.83 -6.79 1.38
N ASP A 27 -7.83 -6.18 0.19
CA ASP A 27 -6.69 -6.25 -0.72
C ASP A 27 -5.45 -5.59 -0.10
N ILE A 28 -5.58 -4.41 0.51
CA ILE A 28 -4.47 -3.73 1.22
C ILE A 28 -3.96 -4.59 2.38
N ALA A 29 -4.86 -5.17 3.18
CA ALA A 29 -4.45 -6.07 4.26
C ALA A 29 -3.64 -7.25 3.74
N PHE A 30 -4.00 -7.80 2.57
CA PHE A 30 -3.24 -8.84 1.90
C PHE A 30 -1.90 -8.34 1.36
N HIS A 31 -1.83 -7.13 0.79
CA HIS A 31 -0.57 -6.52 0.33
C HIS A 31 0.40 -6.31 1.51
N LYS A 32 -0.10 -5.77 2.61
CA LYS A 32 0.66 -5.63 3.87
C LYS A 32 1.15 -7.00 4.34
N HIS A 33 0.25 -7.99 4.41
CA HIS A 33 0.65 -9.33 4.82
C HIS A 33 1.77 -9.90 3.95
N THR A 34 1.68 -9.73 2.63
CA THR A 34 2.67 -10.19 1.64
C THR A 34 4.01 -9.49 1.83
N LEU A 35 4.00 -8.17 2.01
CA LEU A 35 5.21 -7.37 2.28
C LEU A 35 5.89 -7.86 3.56
N TYR A 36 5.15 -7.97 4.66
CA TYR A 36 5.73 -8.33 5.94
C TYR A 36 6.15 -9.81 5.99
N GLN A 37 5.46 -10.71 5.28
CA GLN A 37 5.95 -12.09 5.11
C GLN A 37 7.25 -12.16 4.32
N TRP A 38 7.41 -11.29 3.31
CA TRP A 38 8.63 -11.22 2.52
C TRP A 38 9.80 -10.69 3.35
N VAL A 39 9.59 -9.65 4.15
CA VAL A 39 10.64 -9.06 5.02
C VAL A 39 10.94 -9.92 6.26
N TYR A 40 9.93 -10.39 6.98
CA TYR A 40 10.08 -10.98 8.31
C TYR A 40 9.78 -12.48 8.37
N GLY A 41 9.40 -13.11 7.27
CA GLY A 41 9.07 -14.52 7.21
C GLY A 41 7.66 -14.89 7.70
N ASN A 42 7.35 -16.18 7.65
CA ASN A 42 6.06 -16.60 7.13
C ASN A 42 4.85 -16.59 8.10
N ARG A 43 4.96 -16.40 9.43
CA ARG A 43 3.75 -16.60 10.29
C ARG A 43 3.55 -15.70 11.50
N ARG A 44 4.53 -14.92 11.95
CA ARG A 44 4.38 -14.13 13.20
C ARG A 44 4.96 -12.73 13.10
N TRP A 45 5.08 -12.18 11.90
CA TRP A 45 5.56 -10.82 11.70
C TRP A 45 4.77 -9.80 12.54
N ALA A 46 3.46 -10.00 12.71
CA ALA A 46 2.61 -9.13 13.53
C ALA A 46 2.96 -9.13 15.03
N LYS A 47 3.71 -10.12 15.52
CA LYS A 47 4.18 -10.22 16.90
C LYS A 47 5.57 -9.62 17.11
N ILE A 48 6.26 -9.23 16.03
CA ILE A 48 7.56 -8.57 16.08
C ILE A 48 7.33 -7.13 16.52
N SER A 49 7.87 -6.75 17.67
CA SER A 49 7.62 -5.46 18.33
C SER A 49 8.35 -4.30 17.66
N ASP A 50 9.51 -4.58 17.08
CA ASP A 50 10.44 -3.64 16.43
C ASP A 50 10.36 -3.70 14.90
N ARG A 51 9.28 -4.28 14.35
CA ARG A 51 9.04 -4.25 12.91
C ARG A 51 8.82 -2.81 12.43
N ALA A 52 9.31 -2.52 11.23
CA ALA A 52 8.98 -1.30 10.50
C ALA A 52 7.45 -1.11 10.44
N ARG A 53 6.97 0.08 10.77
CA ARG A 53 5.56 0.47 10.73
C ARG A 53 5.20 1.05 9.38
N SER A 54 3.94 0.87 8.97
CA SER A 54 3.44 1.37 7.70
C SER A 54 2.08 2.08 7.81
N LEU A 55 1.85 3.04 6.91
CA LEU A 55 0.60 3.78 6.71
C LEU A 55 0.14 3.48 5.30
N TRP A 56 -1.13 3.13 5.17
CA TRP A 56 -1.75 2.81 3.90
C TRP A 56 -2.92 3.74 3.68
N SER A 57 -3.00 4.31 2.48
CA SER A 57 -4.11 5.14 2.07
C SER A 57 -4.51 4.86 0.63
N ILE A 58 -5.78 5.09 0.33
CA ILE A 58 -6.41 4.91 -0.97
C ILE A 58 -6.82 6.27 -1.50
N GLU A 59 -6.42 6.53 -2.73
CA GLU A 59 -6.84 7.67 -3.53
C GLU A 59 -7.68 7.18 -4.68
N TYR A 60 -8.96 7.55 -4.71
CA TYR A 60 -9.86 7.19 -5.81
C TYR A 60 -9.82 8.22 -6.95
N GLY A 61 -9.11 9.35 -6.76
CA GLY A 61 -8.99 10.40 -7.75
C GLY A 61 -10.33 10.95 -8.24
N ARG A 62 -10.31 11.53 -9.45
CA ARG A 62 -11.56 11.83 -10.20
C ARG A 62 -12.17 10.57 -10.83
N ASN A 63 -11.36 9.53 -11.04
CA ASN A 63 -11.79 8.27 -11.64
C ASN A 63 -11.73 7.13 -10.62
N ARG A 64 -12.90 6.82 -10.04
CA ARG A 64 -13.06 5.76 -9.03
C ARG A 64 -12.68 4.37 -9.53
N GLU A 65 -12.55 4.17 -10.84
CA GLU A 65 -12.20 2.88 -11.42
C GLU A 65 -10.70 2.57 -11.38
N ARG A 66 -9.86 3.54 -11.05
CA ARG A 66 -8.40 3.36 -10.94
C ARG A 66 -7.88 3.96 -9.64
N PRO A 67 -8.21 3.36 -8.49
CA PRO A 67 -7.68 3.84 -7.23
C PRO A 67 -6.17 3.60 -7.15
N HIS A 68 -5.47 4.57 -6.57
CA HIS A 68 -4.05 4.51 -6.24
C HIS A 68 -3.93 4.15 -4.76
N ILE A 69 -2.95 3.31 -4.44
CA ILE A 69 -2.56 3.07 -3.05
C ILE A 69 -1.30 3.89 -2.78
N ASN A 70 -1.36 4.77 -1.79
CA ASN A 70 -0.16 5.36 -1.23
C ASN A 70 0.24 4.62 0.04
N MET A 71 1.54 4.41 0.18
CA MET A 71 2.14 3.79 1.34
C MET A 71 3.33 4.61 1.83
N LEU A 72 3.36 4.84 3.14
CA LEU A 72 4.55 5.25 3.87
C LEU A 72 5.00 4.09 4.75
N ILE A 73 6.30 3.81 4.80
CA ILE A 73 6.87 2.77 5.63
C ILE A 73 8.18 3.25 6.23
N GLU A 74 8.44 2.86 7.47
CA GLU A 74 9.74 3.04 8.09
C GLU A 74 10.82 2.27 7.31
N ALA A 75 12.09 2.61 7.54
CA ALA A 75 13.20 1.86 6.97
C ALA A 75 13.06 0.37 7.31
N LEU A 76 13.15 -0.49 6.28
CA LEU A 76 13.13 -1.93 6.47
C LEU A 76 14.46 -2.41 7.06
N PRO A 77 14.49 -3.57 7.75
CA PRO A 77 15.73 -4.15 8.22
C PRO A 77 16.56 -4.72 7.06
N SER A 78 17.88 -4.79 7.24
CA SER A 78 18.77 -5.50 6.32
C SER A 78 18.34 -6.97 6.15
N PRO A 79 18.37 -7.54 4.92
CA PRO A 79 18.87 -6.98 3.65
C PRO A 79 17.82 -6.27 2.79
N PHE A 80 16.68 -5.88 3.38
CA PHE A 80 15.54 -5.27 2.67
C PHE A 80 15.53 -3.74 2.72
N ASP A 81 16.58 -3.14 3.30
CA ASP A 81 16.79 -1.70 3.47
C ASP A 81 17.13 -0.95 2.17
N TRP A 82 17.33 -1.68 1.07
CA TRP A 82 17.72 -1.16 -0.24
C TRP A 82 16.50 -0.75 -1.07
N HIS A 83 16.61 0.38 -1.76
CA HIS A 83 15.54 0.90 -2.61
C HIS A 83 15.16 -0.08 -3.72
N GLU A 84 16.15 -0.70 -4.35
CA GLU A 84 15.98 -1.66 -5.45
C GLU A 84 15.20 -2.90 -5.01
N ARG A 85 15.38 -3.34 -3.75
CA ARG A 85 14.64 -4.49 -3.21
C ARG A 85 13.16 -4.17 -3.07
N LEU A 86 12.84 -2.96 -2.60
CA LEU A 86 11.46 -2.49 -2.53
C LEU A 86 10.86 -2.34 -3.93
N ASP A 87 11.64 -1.84 -4.89
CA ASP A 87 11.20 -1.71 -6.29
C ASP A 87 10.85 -3.08 -6.89
N ASP A 88 11.78 -4.04 -6.81
CA ASP A 88 11.56 -5.44 -7.21
C ASP A 88 10.32 -6.05 -6.54
N PHE A 89 10.12 -5.76 -5.25
CA PHE A 89 8.96 -6.29 -4.54
C PHE A 89 7.66 -5.70 -5.10
N PHE A 90 7.53 -4.39 -5.22
CA PHE A 90 6.27 -3.76 -5.62
C PHE A 90 5.98 -3.81 -7.13
N ASN A 91 7.01 -3.83 -7.98
CA ASN A 91 6.85 -3.89 -9.43
C ASN A 91 6.79 -5.32 -9.97
N LEU A 92 7.40 -6.30 -9.29
CA LEU A 92 7.47 -7.69 -9.77
C LEU A 92 6.81 -8.69 -8.81
N THR A 93 7.26 -8.73 -7.54
CA THR A 93 6.87 -9.82 -6.63
C THR A 93 5.41 -9.73 -6.16
N LEU A 94 4.98 -8.54 -5.75
CA LEU A 94 3.64 -8.29 -5.23
C LEU A 94 2.56 -8.50 -6.30
N PRO A 95 2.67 -7.96 -7.54
CA PRO A 95 1.72 -8.21 -8.60
C PRO A 95 1.52 -9.70 -8.94
N LEU A 96 2.58 -10.52 -8.83
CA LEU A 96 2.50 -11.96 -9.03
C LEU A 96 1.73 -12.69 -7.91
N ARG A 97 1.67 -12.11 -6.71
CA ARG A 97 0.98 -12.69 -5.53
C ARG A 97 -0.41 -12.09 -5.30
N ALA A 98 -0.59 -10.82 -5.60
CA ALA A 98 -1.79 -10.04 -5.39
C ALA A 98 -2.34 -9.56 -6.73
N LYS A 99 -3.32 -10.28 -7.29
CA LYS A 99 -3.94 -9.96 -8.59
C LYS A 99 -4.60 -8.58 -8.64
N SER A 100 -4.90 -8.02 -7.47
CA SER A 100 -5.42 -6.68 -7.24
C SER A 100 -4.41 -5.59 -7.58
N VAL A 101 -3.11 -5.89 -7.73
CA VAL A 101 -2.06 -4.90 -8.03
C VAL A 101 -1.74 -4.87 -9.52
N LEU A 102 -1.63 -3.67 -10.09
CA LEU A 102 -1.18 -3.48 -11.46
C LEU A 102 0.34 -3.69 -11.55
N PHE A 103 0.77 -4.53 -12.49
CA PHE A 103 2.18 -4.84 -12.74
C PHE A 103 2.96 -3.57 -13.11
N ASP A 104 4.20 -3.45 -12.61
CA ASP A 104 5.11 -2.34 -12.93
C ASP A 104 4.49 -0.93 -12.80
N SER A 105 3.71 -0.73 -11.73
CA SER A 105 2.99 0.53 -11.48
C SER A 105 3.50 1.30 -10.27
N ALA A 106 4.45 0.73 -9.54
CA ALA A 106 4.93 1.29 -8.29
C ALA A 106 6.00 2.35 -8.54
N HIS A 107 5.84 3.46 -7.83
CA HIS A 107 6.80 4.53 -7.77
C HIS A 107 7.22 4.76 -6.32
N ILE A 108 8.49 4.55 -6.06
CA ILE A 108 9.08 4.57 -4.72
C ILE A 108 9.98 5.80 -4.62
N GLN A 109 9.89 6.52 -3.50
CA GLN A 109 10.76 7.65 -3.22
C GLN A 109 11.15 7.64 -1.75
N PRO A 110 12.43 7.91 -1.44
CA PRO A 110 12.87 8.07 -0.06
C PRO A 110 12.24 9.32 0.55
N VAL A 111 11.95 9.23 1.84
CA VAL A 111 11.45 10.35 2.65
C VAL A 111 12.60 10.92 3.45
N THR A 112 12.81 12.23 3.38
CA THR A 112 13.83 12.91 4.18
C THR A 112 13.20 13.66 5.36
N PRO A 113 13.93 13.77 6.49
CA PRO A 113 13.54 14.64 7.60
C PRO A 113 13.34 16.07 7.09
N SER A 114 12.23 16.74 7.45
CA SER A 114 11.66 18.01 6.92
C SER A 114 10.45 17.87 6.01
N THR A 115 10.15 16.67 5.50
CA THR A 115 8.99 16.44 4.61
C THR A 115 7.78 15.82 5.32
N GLU A 116 7.83 15.62 6.63
CA GLU A 116 6.82 14.89 7.41
C GLU A 116 5.41 15.50 7.27
N MET A 117 5.32 16.82 7.39
CA MET A 117 4.04 17.53 7.23
C MET A 117 3.55 17.51 5.78
N MET A 118 4.46 17.49 4.80
CA MET A 118 4.11 17.32 3.40
C MET A 118 3.63 15.90 3.11
N LEU A 119 4.18 14.89 3.78
CA LEU A 119 3.77 13.49 3.66
C LEU A 119 2.39 13.22 4.23
N LEU A 120 2.10 13.72 5.43
CA LEU A 120 0.75 13.61 5.99
C LEU A 120 -0.26 14.33 5.08
N ARG A 121 0.08 15.52 4.59
CA ARG A 121 -0.76 16.22 3.60
C ARG A 121 -0.92 15.43 2.31
N TYR A 122 0.13 14.76 1.83
CA TYR A 122 0.10 13.95 0.63
C TYR A 122 -0.81 12.73 0.78
N LEU A 123 -0.65 11.98 1.88
CA LEU A 123 -1.46 10.78 2.18
C LEU A 123 -2.94 11.12 2.45
N CYS A 124 -3.19 12.29 3.04
CA CYS A 124 -4.53 12.77 3.36
C CYS A 124 -5.14 13.66 2.26
N LYS A 125 -4.46 13.87 1.12
CA LYS A 125 -4.87 14.92 0.16
C LYS A 125 -6.25 14.69 -0.44
N GLU A 126 -6.70 13.44 -0.48
CA GLU A 126 -8.02 13.06 -0.98
C GLU A 126 -9.06 12.77 0.12
N THR A 127 -8.68 12.89 1.39
CA THR A 127 -9.64 12.78 2.50
C THR A 127 -10.65 13.91 2.39
N ARG A 128 -11.94 13.55 2.37
CA ARG A 128 -13.08 14.47 2.40
C ARG A 128 -14.03 14.02 3.50
N GLN A 129 -14.99 14.84 3.89
CA GLN A 129 -16.03 14.44 4.85
C GLN A 129 -16.78 13.15 4.45
N SER A 130 -16.84 12.84 3.15
CA SER A 130 -17.51 11.66 2.60
C SER A 130 -16.58 10.44 2.37
N ASN A 131 -15.27 10.56 2.62
CA ASN A 131 -14.31 9.46 2.40
C ASN A 131 -13.06 9.64 3.27
N ALA A 132 -12.77 8.65 4.12
CA ALA A 132 -11.48 8.54 4.78
C ALA A 132 -10.50 7.86 3.81
N SER A 133 -9.45 8.57 3.38
CA SER A 133 -8.45 7.97 2.48
C SER A 133 -7.57 6.96 3.21
N ILE A 134 -7.43 7.06 4.53
CA ILE A 134 -6.56 6.19 5.32
C ILE A 134 -7.25 4.88 5.62
N ASP A 135 -6.58 3.77 5.33
CA ASP A 135 -7.06 2.45 5.72
C ASP A 135 -6.70 2.20 7.19
N TYR A 136 -7.70 2.34 8.07
CA TYR A 136 -7.53 2.20 9.52
C TYR A 136 -7.07 0.81 9.93
N TYR A 137 -7.50 -0.24 9.23
CA TYR A 137 -7.19 -1.63 9.58
C TYR A 137 -5.77 -2.05 9.21
N SER A 138 -5.19 -1.42 8.18
CA SER A 138 -3.86 -1.76 7.66
C SER A 138 -2.77 -0.80 8.14
N THR A 139 -3.12 0.36 8.69
CA THR A 139 -2.15 1.34 9.20
C THR A 139 -1.71 0.97 10.62
N ASP A 140 -0.39 0.94 10.87
CA ASP A 140 0.19 0.65 12.20
C ASP A 140 0.24 1.88 13.13
N TRP A 141 0.19 3.08 12.56
CA TRP A 141 0.18 4.32 13.33
C TRP A 141 -1.24 4.68 13.77
N ILE A 142 -1.40 4.99 15.05
CA ILE A 142 -2.57 5.74 15.52
C ILE A 142 -2.26 7.20 15.23
N LEU A 143 -2.92 7.77 14.22
CA LEU A 143 -2.85 9.20 13.91
C LEU A 143 -3.76 9.99 14.86
#